data_AF-Q9AEW6-F1
#
_entry.id   AF-Q9AEW6-F1
#
_cell.length_a   1.000
_cell.length_b   1.000
_cell.length_c   1.000
_cell.angle_alpha   90.00
_cell.angle_beta   90.00
_cell.angle_gamma   90.00
#
_symmetry.space_group_name_H-M   'P 1'
#
loop_
_entity.id
_entity.type
_entity.pdbx_description
1 polymer ?
#
loop_
_entity_poly.entity_id
_entity_poly.type
_entity_poly.pdbx_seq_one_letter_code
_entity_poly.pdbx_strand_id
1 'polypeptide(L)'
;MANTNARTRIEALQTLHEQIEFAGNARGLGSGHLFSLTGFSRQDQNREYLIVGCRYYIVQESLESGGGSGSAQFESSLTCIDAQQSFRPLANTHRPIVKGPQTALVVGPKGEEIWTDQYGRVKVHFYWDRHDQSNENSSCWIRVSQSWAGKNWGSMQIPRIGQEVIVSFLEGDPDRPIITGRVYNAEQTVPYDLPENATQSGMKSRSSKGGTPANFNEIRMEDKKGLEQLYIHAERNQDIVVEVDESHSVGHDRNKSIGHNETVTIGSNRLRVVRNNDTVIVGGAKSDSAATHYTIEAGENLRLVCGDSVIELKAGGDINLTCGSFNLFSTGSSKIQTKGKLDINLGSDKGTSPGAQGVQNTIKSAVESKFPGKPGAGQ
;
A
#
# COMPACT_ATOMS: atom_id res chain seq x y z
N MET A 1 -3.97 -34.80 -13.69
CA MET A 1 -3.12 -34.07 -14.66
C MET A 1 -1.64 -34.33 -14.47
N ALA A 2 -1.02 -34.06 -13.31
CA ALA A 2 0.44 -34.27 -13.13
C ALA A 2 0.88 -35.73 -13.37
N ASN A 3 0.15 -36.70 -12.81
CA ASN A 3 0.42 -38.14 -13.04
C ASN A 3 0.24 -38.54 -14.51
N THR A 4 -0.71 -37.93 -15.22
CA THR A 4 -0.95 -38.18 -16.65
C THR A 4 0.20 -37.66 -17.52
N ASN A 5 0.69 -36.45 -17.24
CA ASN A 5 1.81 -35.86 -17.98
C ASN A 5 3.12 -36.61 -17.71
N ALA A 6 3.38 -36.98 -16.45
CA ALA A 6 4.54 -37.80 -16.10
C ALA A 6 4.49 -39.17 -16.79
N ARG A 7 3.33 -39.84 -16.76
CA ARG A 7 3.08 -41.10 -17.47
C ARG A 7 3.30 -40.97 -18.98
N THR A 8 2.76 -39.93 -19.60
CA THR A 8 2.91 -39.67 -21.04
C THR A 8 4.39 -39.50 -21.43
N ARG A 9 5.17 -38.79 -20.60
CA ARG A 9 6.61 -38.58 -20.85
C ARG A 9 7.42 -39.86 -20.71
N ILE A 10 7.13 -40.72 -19.73
CA ILE A 10 7.83 -42.00 -19.61
C ILE A 10 7.41 -42.97 -20.72
N GLU A 11 6.14 -43.01 -21.11
CA GLU A 11 5.66 -43.79 -22.28
C GLU A 11 6.38 -43.35 -23.58
N ALA A 12 6.63 -42.05 -23.75
CA ALA A 12 7.40 -41.53 -24.89
C ALA A 12 8.85 -42.00 -24.90
N LEU A 13 9.51 -42.06 -23.74
CA LEU A 13 10.87 -42.60 -23.63
C LEU A 13 10.90 -44.12 -23.80
N GLN A 14 9.89 -44.83 -23.28
CA GLN A 14 9.75 -46.28 -23.46
C GLN A 14 9.55 -46.65 -24.93
N THR A 15 9.00 -45.75 -25.76
CA THR A 15 8.90 -45.95 -27.23
C THR A 15 10.27 -46.17 -27.88
N LEU A 16 11.37 -45.76 -27.24
CA LEU A 16 12.74 -46.01 -27.69
C LEU A 16 13.34 -47.31 -27.13
N HIS A 17 12.67 -47.99 -26.19
CA HIS A 17 13.21 -49.18 -25.51
C HIS A 17 13.34 -50.37 -26.46
N GLU A 18 12.28 -50.66 -27.22
CA GLU A 18 12.25 -51.74 -28.20
C GLU A 18 11.78 -51.16 -29.54
N GLN A 19 12.72 -50.94 -30.45
CA GLN A 19 12.45 -50.54 -31.83
C GLN A 19 12.95 -51.64 -32.76
N ILE A 20 12.12 -51.99 -33.73
CA ILE A 20 12.44 -52.99 -34.74
C ILE A 20 12.51 -52.30 -36.09
N GLU A 21 13.58 -52.57 -36.84
CA GLU A 21 13.71 -52.11 -38.20
C GLU A 21 13.39 -53.24 -39.18
N PHE A 22 12.51 -52.96 -40.14
CA PHE A 22 12.18 -53.87 -41.22
C PHE A 22 12.58 -53.25 -42.56
N ALA A 23 13.30 -54.00 -43.38
CA ALA A 23 13.53 -53.68 -44.78
C ALA A 23 12.72 -54.64 -45.66
N GLY A 24 12.09 -54.12 -46.71
CA GLY A 24 11.28 -54.93 -47.61
C GLY A 24 10.77 -54.14 -48.80
N ASN A 25 9.85 -54.73 -49.56
CA ASN A 25 9.26 -54.13 -50.75
C ASN A 25 7.73 -53.95 -50.64
N ALA A 26 7.20 -53.94 -49.41
CA ALA A 26 5.78 -53.85 -49.14
C ALA A 26 5.26 -52.42 -49.36
N ARG A 27 4.60 -52.19 -50.50
CA ARG A 27 4.14 -50.85 -50.95
C ARG A 27 2.96 -50.27 -50.18
N GLY A 28 2.19 -51.10 -49.48
CA GLY A 28 0.98 -50.67 -48.74
C GLY A 28 1.25 -50.21 -47.30
N LEU A 29 2.49 -50.33 -46.82
CA LEU A 29 2.86 -50.03 -45.44
C LEU A 29 3.28 -48.57 -45.31
N GLY A 30 2.68 -47.87 -44.34
CA GLY A 30 2.76 -46.43 -44.10
C GLY A 30 3.00 -46.11 -42.63
N SER A 31 3.55 -44.94 -42.31
CA SER A 31 3.66 -44.49 -40.92
C SER A 31 2.26 -44.33 -40.32
N GLY A 32 2.05 -44.89 -39.13
CA GLY A 32 0.74 -44.99 -38.48
C GLY A 32 -0.06 -46.25 -38.83
N HIS A 33 0.39 -47.10 -39.76
CA HIS A 33 -0.27 -48.37 -40.04
C HIS A 33 0.12 -49.47 -39.04
N LEU A 34 -0.79 -50.40 -38.83
CA LEU A 34 -0.55 -51.67 -38.14
C LEU A 34 -0.35 -52.79 -39.16
N PHE A 35 0.57 -53.71 -38.89
CA PHE A 35 0.71 -54.94 -39.68
C PHE A 35 1.22 -56.10 -38.81
N SER A 36 0.91 -57.34 -39.20
CA SER A 36 1.43 -58.54 -38.54
C SER A 36 2.59 -59.14 -39.33
N LEU A 37 3.71 -59.40 -38.66
CA LEU A 37 4.83 -60.13 -39.26
C LEU A 37 4.59 -61.64 -39.20
N THR A 38 4.85 -62.34 -40.31
CA THR A 38 4.78 -63.81 -40.38
C THR A 38 6.02 -64.37 -41.08
N GLY A 39 6.46 -65.57 -40.71
CA GLY A 39 7.54 -66.30 -41.39
C GLY A 39 8.96 -65.94 -40.95
N PHE A 40 9.14 -65.16 -39.89
CA PHE A 40 10.45 -64.87 -39.31
C PHE A 40 10.95 -66.01 -38.41
N SER A 41 12.26 -66.29 -38.42
CA SER A 41 12.86 -67.43 -37.71
C SER A 41 12.71 -67.36 -36.19
N ARG A 42 12.74 -66.14 -35.62
CA ARG A 42 12.51 -65.89 -34.19
C ARG A 42 10.99 -65.78 -33.94
N GLN A 43 10.40 -66.84 -33.38
CA GLN A 43 8.94 -66.98 -33.30
C GLN A 43 8.25 -65.85 -32.52
N ASP A 44 8.88 -65.33 -31.46
CA ASP A 44 8.34 -64.22 -30.65
C ASP A 44 8.23 -62.88 -31.40
N GLN A 45 8.93 -62.71 -32.54
CA GLN A 45 8.84 -61.51 -33.39
C GLN A 45 7.74 -61.60 -34.46
N ASN A 46 7.07 -62.74 -34.63
CA ASN A 46 5.92 -62.85 -35.53
C ASN A 46 4.65 -62.33 -34.85
N ARG A 47 4.61 -61.01 -34.60
CA ARG A 47 3.54 -60.30 -33.89
C ARG A 47 3.07 -59.07 -34.67
N GLU A 48 2.11 -58.34 -34.11
CA GLU A 48 1.59 -57.09 -34.67
C GLU A 48 2.47 -55.90 -34.28
N TYR A 49 2.75 -55.04 -35.26
CA TYR A 49 3.62 -53.88 -35.11
C TYR A 49 2.91 -52.61 -35.56
N LEU A 50 3.18 -51.52 -34.86
CA LEU A 50 2.86 -50.16 -35.27
C LEU A 50 4.07 -49.52 -35.95
N ILE A 51 3.86 -48.99 -37.16
CA ILE A 51 4.91 -48.31 -37.91
C ILE A 51 5.04 -46.86 -37.45
N VAL A 52 6.15 -46.52 -36.79
CA VAL A 52 6.43 -45.18 -36.23
C VAL A 52 7.29 -44.31 -37.14
N GLY A 53 7.97 -44.90 -38.13
CA GLY A 53 8.73 -44.19 -39.15
C GLY A 53 8.84 -45.00 -40.43
N CYS A 54 8.82 -44.31 -41.57
CA CYS A 54 9.03 -44.92 -42.89
C CYS A 54 10.06 -44.14 -43.67
N ARG A 55 10.93 -44.85 -44.37
CA ARG A 55 11.78 -44.33 -45.45
C ARG A 55 11.55 -45.20 -46.68
N TYR A 56 11.21 -44.55 -47.78
CA TYR A 56 11.00 -45.22 -49.06
C TYR A 56 12.14 -44.87 -49.99
N TYR A 57 12.68 -45.88 -50.64
CA TYR A 57 13.63 -45.75 -51.72
C TYR A 57 12.98 -46.30 -52.98
N ILE A 58 12.86 -45.45 -53.99
CA ILE A 58 12.18 -45.76 -55.24
C ILE A 58 13.14 -45.47 -56.37
N VAL A 59 13.47 -46.50 -57.15
CA VAL A 59 14.36 -46.39 -58.31
C VAL A 59 13.59 -46.81 -59.54
N GLN A 60 13.72 -46.00 -60.58
CA GLN A 60 13.17 -46.30 -61.89
C GLN A 60 14.25 -46.08 -62.95
N GLU A 61 14.75 -47.16 -63.55
CA GLU A 61 15.56 -47.06 -64.76
C GLU A 61 14.64 -46.94 -65.98
N SER A 62 14.90 -45.97 -66.84
CA SER A 62 14.01 -45.59 -67.96
C SER A 62 14.43 -46.16 -69.33
N LEU A 63 15.54 -46.90 -69.42
CA LEU A 63 16.02 -47.54 -70.66
C LEU A 63 16.56 -48.95 -70.39
N GLU A 64 15.74 -49.98 -70.55
CA GLU A 64 16.20 -51.37 -70.73
C GLU A 64 15.98 -51.81 -72.18
N SER A 65 17.07 -52.07 -72.90
CA SER A 65 17.08 -52.90 -74.11
C SER A 65 18.04 -54.07 -73.88
N GLY A 66 17.57 -55.11 -73.19
CA GLY A 66 18.32 -56.36 -72.96
C GLY A 66 17.96 -57.03 -71.64
N GLY A 67 17.64 -58.33 -71.66
CA GLY A 67 17.14 -59.11 -70.52
C GLY A 67 18.19 -59.42 -69.44
N GLY A 68 18.58 -58.40 -68.67
CA GLY A 68 19.33 -58.53 -67.43
C GLY A 68 18.41 -58.46 -66.21
N SER A 69 18.77 -59.14 -65.12
CA SER A 69 18.06 -59.14 -63.84
C SER A 69 18.00 -57.73 -63.23
N GLY A 70 16.86 -57.05 -63.35
CA GLY A 70 16.63 -55.70 -62.84
C GLY A 70 16.81 -55.56 -61.32
N SER A 71 17.30 -54.39 -60.90
CA SER A 71 17.44 -53.98 -59.49
C SER A 71 16.07 -53.74 -58.84
N ALA A 72 15.99 -53.75 -57.50
CA ALA A 72 14.73 -53.55 -56.77
C ALA A 72 14.17 -52.13 -57.01
N GLN A 73 12.98 -52.04 -57.63
CA GLN A 73 12.33 -50.76 -57.99
C GLN A 73 11.73 -50.00 -56.80
N PHE A 74 11.43 -50.70 -55.71
CA PHE A 74 10.87 -50.13 -54.49
C PHE A 74 11.41 -50.88 -53.29
N GLU A 75 11.97 -50.12 -52.36
CA GLU A 75 12.41 -50.58 -51.06
C GLU A 75 11.82 -49.66 -49.97
N SER A 76 11.34 -50.27 -48.90
CA SER A 76 10.83 -49.61 -47.72
C SER A 76 11.67 -50.03 -46.52
N SER A 77 12.23 -49.07 -45.82
CA SER A 77 12.81 -49.22 -44.49
C SER A 77 11.80 -48.65 -43.48
N LEU A 78 11.32 -49.50 -42.59
CA LEU A 78 10.27 -49.20 -41.62
C LEU A 78 10.87 -49.29 -40.21
N THR A 79 10.61 -48.28 -39.39
CA THR A 79 10.87 -48.30 -37.94
C THR A 79 9.55 -48.59 -37.24
N CYS A 80 9.53 -49.64 -36.44
CA CYS A 80 8.31 -50.18 -35.84
C CYS A 80 8.47 -50.39 -34.33
N ILE A 81 7.35 -50.38 -33.62
CA ILE A 81 7.23 -50.80 -32.21
C ILE A 81 6.13 -51.86 -32.08
N ASP A 82 6.10 -52.60 -30.98
CA ASP A 82 4.99 -53.52 -30.68
C ASP A 82 3.65 -52.76 -30.63
N ALA A 83 2.62 -53.27 -31.30
CA ALA A 83 1.29 -52.66 -31.30
C ALA A 83 0.64 -52.59 -29.90
N GLN A 84 1.02 -53.47 -28.97
CA GLN A 84 0.56 -53.43 -27.57
C GLN A 84 1.18 -52.25 -26.80
N GLN A 85 2.32 -51.74 -27.27
CA GLN A 85 2.96 -50.58 -26.66
C GLN A 85 2.26 -49.29 -27.08
N SER A 86 1.84 -48.50 -26.09
CA SER A 86 1.26 -47.19 -26.34
C SER A 86 2.32 -46.20 -26.84
N PHE A 87 2.24 -45.82 -28.11
CA PHE A 87 3.08 -44.76 -28.67
C PHE A 87 2.79 -43.39 -28.03
N ARG A 88 3.86 -42.65 -27.70
CA ARG A 88 3.81 -41.21 -27.38
C ARG A 88 4.96 -40.49 -28.07
N PRO A 89 4.73 -39.29 -28.64
CA PRO A 89 5.80 -38.54 -29.29
C PRO A 89 6.80 -37.99 -28.25
N LEU A 90 8.07 -37.94 -28.64
CA LEU A 90 9.10 -37.23 -27.87
C LEU A 90 8.86 -35.71 -27.93
N ALA A 91 9.16 -35.04 -26.83
CA ALA A 91 9.04 -33.58 -26.72
C ALA A 91 10.25 -32.87 -27.38
N ASN A 92 10.35 -32.94 -28.71
CA ASN A 92 11.44 -32.34 -29.47
C ASN A 92 11.20 -30.86 -29.83
N THR A 93 9.93 -30.43 -29.88
CA THR A 93 9.59 -29.04 -30.15
C THR A 93 10.07 -28.16 -29.00
N HIS A 94 10.87 -27.15 -29.32
CA HIS A 94 11.37 -26.20 -28.33
C HIS A 94 10.21 -25.47 -27.65
N ARG A 95 10.23 -25.46 -26.31
CA ARG A 95 9.26 -24.70 -25.52
C ARG A 95 9.46 -23.20 -25.76
N PRO A 96 8.39 -22.40 -25.93
CA PRO A 96 8.51 -20.94 -25.93
C PRO A 96 9.03 -20.47 -24.56
N ILE A 97 10.00 -19.55 -24.58
CA ILE A 97 10.62 -18.99 -23.38
C ILE A 97 10.64 -17.47 -23.50
N VAL A 98 10.02 -16.79 -22.56
CA VAL A 98 10.13 -15.35 -22.39
C VAL A 98 11.49 -15.06 -21.76
N LYS A 99 12.37 -14.38 -22.51
CA LYS A 99 13.78 -14.19 -22.14
C LYS A 99 13.99 -13.21 -20.99
N GLY A 100 13.03 -12.34 -20.70
CA GLY A 100 13.13 -11.35 -19.64
C GLY A 100 11.78 -10.73 -19.30
N PRO A 101 11.72 -9.89 -18.25
CA PRO A 101 10.49 -9.22 -17.86
C PRO A 101 9.95 -8.31 -18.96
N GLN A 102 8.63 -8.12 -18.97
CA GLN A 102 7.93 -7.20 -19.85
C GLN A 102 7.06 -6.27 -19.02
N THR A 103 6.64 -5.13 -19.56
CA THR A 103 5.61 -4.31 -18.93
C THR A 103 4.21 -4.65 -19.46
N ALA A 104 3.21 -4.42 -18.63
CA ALA A 104 1.80 -4.64 -18.96
C ALA A 104 0.93 -3.61 -18.22
N LEU A 105 -0.27 -3.36 -18.74
CA LEU A 105 -1.24 -2.45 -18.14
C LEU A 105 -2.19 -3.22 -17.24
N VAL A 106 -2.43 -2.75 -16.01
CA VAL A 106 -3.42 -3.36 -15.12
C VAL A 106 -4.84 -3.05 -15.63
N VAL A 107 -5.71 -4.06 -15.68
CA VAL A 107 -7.06 -3.96 -16.25
C VAL A 107 -8.12 -4.57 -15.33
N GLY A 108 -9.38 -4.22 -15.58
CA GLY A 108 -10.54 -4.70 -14.82
C GLY A 108 -11.86 -4.20 -15.42
N PRO A 109 -12.98 -4.42 -14.72
CA PRO A 109 -14.30 -4.03 -15.19
C PRO A 109 -14.43 -2.52 -15.38
N LYS A 110 -15.27 -2.11 -16.33
CA LYS A 110 -15.57 -0.69 -16.58
C LYS A 110 -16.17 -0.03 -15.33
N GLY A 111 -15.63 1.13 -14.92
CA GLY A 111 -16.10 1.89 -13.76
C GLY A 111 -15.46 1.46 -12.42
N GLU A 112 -14.55 0.50 -12.45
CA GLU A 112 -13.69 0.15 -11.31
C GLU A 112 -12.35 0.89 -11.39
N GLU A 113 -11.79 1.24 -10.22
CA GLU A 113 -10.40 1.70 -10.11
C GLU A 113 -9.47 0.58 -9.64
N ILE A 114 -10.01 -0.42 -8.94
CA ILE A 114 -9.27 -1.53 -8.33
C ILE A 114 -10.01 -2.82 -8.62
N TRP A 115 -9.31 -3.81 -9.20
CA TRP A 115 -9.85 -5.14 -9.43
C TRP A 115 -8.88 -6.20 -8.91
N THR A 116 -9.24 -6.81 -7.78
CA THR A 116 -8.40 -7.77 -7.06
C THR A 116 -9.21 -8.91 -6.47
N ASP A 117 -8.57 -10.03 -6.18
CA ASP A 117 -9.17 -11.15 -5.45
C ASP A 117 -8.62 -11.32 -4.03
N GLN A 118 -9.03 -12.39 -3.34
CA GLN A 118 -8.65 -12.73 -1.97
C GLN A 118 -7.14 -12.93 -1.73
N TYR A 119 -6.33 -13.01 -2.79
CA TYR A 119 -4.88 -13.18 -2.71
C TYR A 119 -4.12 -11.91 -3.12
N GLY A 120 -4.82 -10.80 -3.37
CA GLY A 120 -4.18 -9.56 -3.84
C GLY A 120 -3.66 -9.66 -5.27
N ARG A 121 -4.24 -10.56 -6.09
CA ARG A 121 -3.89 -10.71 -7.52
C ARG A 121 -4.63 -9.69 -8.35
N VAL A 122 -4.05 -9.28 -9.48
CA VAL A 122 -4.70 -8.40 -10.47
C VAL A 122 -4.70 -9.06 -11.85
N LYS A 123 -5.40 -8.45 -12.81
CA LYS A 123 -5.36 -8.82 -14.22
C LYS A 123 -4.65 -7.75 -15.03
N VAL A 124 -4.04 -8.14 -16.15
CA VAL A 124 -3.27 -7.24 -17.01
C VAL A 124 -3.63 -7.44 -18.48
N HIS A 125 -3.40 -6.40 -19.27
CA HIS A 125 -3.34 -6.43 -20.72
C HIS A 125 -1.86 -6.36 -21.14
N PHE A 126 -1.40 -7.36 -21.90
CA PHE A 126 -0.06 -7.34 -22.48
C PHE A 126 -0.08 -6.60 -23.82
N TYR A 127 0.93 -5.79 -24.10
CA TYR A 127 0.97 -4.98 -25.32
C TYR A 127 1.04 -5.77 -26.64
N TRP A 128 1.38 -7.05 -26.59
CA TRP A 128 1.36 -7.94 -27.75
C TRP A 128 0.01 -8.67 -27.93
N ASP A 129 -0.91 -8.53 -26.98
CA ASP A 129 -2.24 -9.10 -27.10
C ASP A 129 -3.09 -8.25 -28.07
N ARG A 130 -3.68 -8.92 -29.06
CA ARG A 130 -4.48 -8.32 -30.13
C ARG A 130 -5.93 -8.80 -30.08
N HIS A 131 -6.26 -9.65 -29.11
CA HIS A 131 -7.50 -10.41 -29.10
C HIS A 131 -8.34 -10.18 -27.85
N ASP A 132 -7.84 -9.42 -26.88
CA ASP A 132 -8.58 -8.99 -25.71
C ASP A 132 -9.23 -7.61 -25.90
N GLN A 133 -9.93 -7.16 -24.86
CA GLN A 133 -10.62 -5.87 -24.82
C GLN A 133 -10.09 -4.98 -23.69
N SER A 134 -8.90 -5.30 -23.15
CA SER A 134 -8.29 -4.62 -22.00
C SER A 134 -9.25 -4.49 -20.80
N ASN A 135 -9.95 -5.58 -20.46
CA ASN A 135 -10.98 -5.64 -19.43
C ASN A 135 -10.74 -6.81 -18.45
N GLU A 136 -11.74 -7.15 -17.64
CA GLU A 136 -11.64 -8.22 -16.65
C GLU A 136 -11.40 -9.62 -17.23
N ASN A 137 -11.45 -9.81 -18.55
CA ASN A 137 -11.22 -11.09 -19.22
C ASN A 137 -9.88 -11.20 -19.95
N SER A 138 -9.06 -10.14 -19.94
CA SER A 138 -7.78 -10.09 -20.67
C SER A 138 -6.75 -11.12 -20.23
N SER A 139 -6.67 -11.42 -18.92
CA SER A 139 -5.70 -12.38 -18.40
C SER A 139 -6.26 -13.27 -17.30
N CYS A 140 -5.48 -14.28 -16.92
CA CYS A 140 -5.63 -14.97 -15.66
C CYS A 140 -5.29 -14.01 -14.48
N TRP A 141 -5.57 -14.46 -13.25
CA TRP A 141 -5.17 -13.73 -12.05
C TRP A 141 -3.67 -13.85 -11.80
N ILE A 142 -2.98 -12.72 -11.75
CA ILE A 142 -1.52 -12.64 -11.63
C ILE A 142 -1.15 -12.14 -10.23
N ARG A 143 -0.28 -12.88 -9.56
CA ARG A 143 0.27 -12.48 -8.24
C ARG A 143 1.13 -11.24 -8.34
N VAL A 144 1.09 -10.41 -7.30
CA VAL A 144 1.86 -9.18 -7.20
C VAL A 144 2.89 -9.30 -6.08
N SER A 145 4.16 -9.09 -6.40
CA SER A 145 5.23 -8.97 -5.42
C SER A 145 4.97 -7.79 -4.47
N GLN A 146 5.18 -8.01 -3.18
CA GLN A 146 5.05 -6.99 -2.13
C GLN A 146 6.42 -6.73 -1.50
N SER A 147 6.62 -5.58 -0.85
CA SER A 147 7.89 -5.28 -0.18
C SER A 147 8.12 -6.16 1.04
N TRP A 148 7.04 -6.60 1.71
CA TRP A 148 7.09 -7.53 2.83
C TRP A 148 5.80 -8.35 2.93
N ALA A 149 5.89 -9.68 3.02
CA ALA A 149 4.72 -10.56 3.05
C ALA A 149 4.88 -11.69 4.09
N GLY A 150 4.07 -11.64 5.14
CA GLY A 150 3.98 -12.65 6.19
C GLY A 150 2.59 -13.28 6.28
N LYS A 151 2.39 -14.17 7.27
CA LYS A 151 1.11 -14.84 7.51
C LYS A 151 0.09 -13.85 8.11
N ASN A 152 -0.67 -13.16 7.25
CA ASN A 152 -1.66 -12.14 7.61
C ASN A 152 -1.08 -10.84 8.20
N TRP A 153 0.16 -10.51 7.83
CA TRP A 153 0.83 -9.25 8.17
C TRP A 153 1.85 -8.90 7.08
N GLY A 154 2.19 -7.62 6.91
CA GLY A 154 3.13 -7.16 5.89
C GLY A 154 2.66 -5.89 5.18
N SER A 155 3.30 -5.59 4.04
CA SER A 155 2.92 -4.48 3.16
C SER A 155 1.89 -4.95 2.13
N MET A 156 0.97 -4.06 1.74
CA MET A 156 0.09 -4.30 0.60
C MET A 156 -0.13 -3.01 -0.19
N GLN A 157 0.28 -3.00 -1.45
CA GLN A 157 -0.07 -1.94 -2.40
C GLN A 157 -0.65 -2.56 -3.67
N ILE A 158 -1.97 -2.57 -3.81
CA ILE A 158 -2.65 -3.18 -4.96
C ILE A 158 -2.48 -2.26 -6.18
N PRO A 159 -1.90 -2.74 -7.30
CA PRO A 159 -1.89 -1.98 -8.55
C PRO A 159 -3.32 -1.64 -8.99
N ARG A 160 -3.55 -0.39 -9.39
CA ARG A 160 -4.86 0.08 -9.86
C ARG A 160 -4.98 -0.08 -11.36
N ILE A 161 -6.22 -0.15 -11.84
CA ILE A 161 -6.53 -0.20 -13.27
C ILE A 161 -5.92 1.03 -13.96
N GLY A 162 -5.25 0.81 -15.10
CA GLY A 162 -4.53 1.84 -15.85
C GLY A 162 -3.07 2.06 -15.41
N GLN A 163 -2.61 1.43 -14.33
CA GLN A 163 -1.20 1.51 -13.93
C GLN A 163 -0.33 0.51 -14.68
N GLU A 164 0.91 0.91 -14.97
CA GLU A 164 1.90 0.07 -15.62
C GLU A 164 2.71 -0.76 -14.60
N VAL A 165 2.81 -2.06 -14.85
CA VAL A 165 3.51 -3.02 -13.99
C VAL A 165 4.54 -3.81 -14.77
N ILE A 166 5.60 -4.24 -14.08
CA ILE A 166 6.60 -5.17 -14.62
C ILE A 166 6.12 -6.59 -14.33
N VAL A 167 5.99 -7.40 -15.37
CA VAL A 167 5.59 -8.81 -15.32
C VAL A 167 6.80 -9.69 -15.68
N SER A 168 7.17 -10.54 -14.73
CA SER A 168 8.11 -11.64 -14.94
C SER A 168 7.37 -12.95 -15.20
N PHE A 169 8.06 -13.95 -15.71
CA PHE A 169 7.50 -15.25 -16.04
C PHE A 169 8.31 -16.34 -15.32
N LEU A 170 7.67 -17.15 -14.48
CA LEU A 170 8.36 -18.17 -13.68
C LEU A 170 9.00 -19.21 -14.60
N GLU A 171 10.31 -19.44 -14.46
CA GLU A 171 11.09 -20.29 -15.38
C GLU A 171 11.02 -19.85 -16.86
N GLY A 172 10.71 -18.57 -17.11
CA GLY A 172 10.50 -18.03 -18.46
C GLY A 172 9.25 -18.56 -19.16
N ASP A 173 8.34 -19.23 -18.43
CA ASP A 173 7.12 -19.83 -18.95
C ASP A 173 6.03 -18.77 -19.19
N PRO A 174 5.61 -18.51 -20.45
CA PRO A 174 4.56 -17.54 -20.77
C PRO A 174 3.24 -17.79 -20.01
N ASP A 175 2.97 -19.04 -19.63
CA ASP A 175 1.76 -19.44 -18.92
C ASP A 175 1.81 -19.16 -17.40
N ARG A 176 2.94 -18.67 -16.88
CA ARG A 176 3.16 -18.45 -15.44
C ARG A 176 3.65 -17.02 -15.14
N PRO A 177 2.83 -16.00 -15.43
CA PRO A 177 3.18 -14.63 -15.12
C PRO A 177 3.16 -14.34 -13.61
N ILE A 178 4.00 -13.40 -13.18
CA ILE A 178 4.03 -12.83 -11.83
C ILE A 178 4.49 -11.36 -11.92
N ILE A 179 3.76 -10.45 -11.29
CA ILE A 179 4.11 -9.02 -11.25
C ILE A 179 5.22 -8.80 -10.23
N THR A 180 6.30 -8.14 -10.64
CA THR A 180 7.53 -7.95 -9.85
C THR A 180 7.89 -6.48 -9.61
N GLY A 181 7.24 -5.54 -10.30
CA GLY A 181 7.51 -4.11 -10.14
C GLY A 181 6.40 -3.21 -10.66
N ARG A 182 6.59 -1.91 -10.42
CA ARG A 182 5.70 -0.82 -10.83
C ARG A 182 6.59 0.28 -11.41
N VAL A 183 6.16 0.94 -12.48
CA VAL A 183 6.95 2.00 -13.13
C VAL A 183 6.07 3.21 -13.42
N TYR A 184 6.66 4.39 -13.34
CA TYR A 184 6.05 5.63 -13.83
C TYR A 184 6.29 5.78 -15.32
N ASN A 185 5.40 6.50 -16.00
CA ASN A 185 5.50 6.83 -17.43
C ASN A 185 4.96 8.25 -17.68
N ALA A 186 4.78 8.64 -18.94
CA ALA A 186 4.36 10.00 -19.30
C ALA A 186 2.94 10.36 -18.84
N GLU A 187 2.07 9.36 -18.66
CA GLU A 187 0.69 9.55 -18.18
C GLU A 187 0.59 9.32 -16.66
N GLN A 188 1.22 8.24 -16.19
CA GLN A 188 1.37 7.92 -14.76
C GLN A 188 2.66 8.57 -14.25
N THR A 189 2.62 9.88 -14.00
CA THR A 189 3.79 10.66 -13.59
C THR A 189 4.19 10.40 -12.14
N VAL A 190 5.43 10.76 -11.81
CA VAL A 190 5.96 10.72 -10.44
C VAL A 190 5.16 11.63 -9.48
N PRO A 191 5.13 11.35 -8.15
CA PRO A 191 4.32 12.10 -7.20
C PRO A 191 4.85 13.50 -6.87
N TYR A 192 6.14 13.75 -7.13
CA TYR A 192 6.86 14.99 -6.85
C TYR A 192 7.57 15.43 -8.12
N ASP A 193 7.53 16.72 -8.45
CA ASP A 193 8.07 17.21 -9.71
C ASP A 193 9.58 17.00 -9.79
N LEU A 194 10.02 16.28 -10.83
CA LEU A 194 11.43 15.98 -11.08
C LEU A 194 11.92 16.75 -12.31
N PRO A 195 13.21 17.19 -12.33
CA PRO A 195 14.28 16.84 -11.38
C PRO A 195 14.38 17.73 -10.12
N GLU A 196 13.51 18.74 -9.99
CA GLU A 196 13.62 19.80 -8.97
C GLU A 196 13.54 19.27 -7.53
N ASN A 197 12.70 18.27 -7.29
CA ASN A 197 12.48 17.68 -5.97
C ASN A 197 13.18 16.32 -5.80
N ALA A 198 14.38 16.16 -6.38
CA ALA A 198 15.12 14.88 -6.34
C ALA A 198 15.49 14.38 -4.93
N THR A 199 15.47 15.26 -3.92
CA THR A 199 15.71 14.93 -2.50
C THR A 199 14.45 14.49 -1.74
N GLN A 200 13.28 14.53 -2.38
CA GLN A 200 12.03 14.09 -1.77
C GLN A 200 11.79 12.60 -2.02
N SER A 201 11.40 11.90 -0.96
CA SER A 201 11.00 10.50 -1.02
C SER A 201 9.74 10.29 -0.18
N GLY A 202 8.99 9.22 -0.44
CA GLY A 202 7.82 8.90 0.36
C GLY A 202 6.76 8.07 -0.35
N MET A 203 5.59 8.01 0.27
CA MET A 203 4.44 7.30 -0.23
C MET A 203 3.21 8.21 -0.20
N LYS A 204 2.65 8.46 -1.40
CA LYS A 204 1.44 9.25 -1.60
C LYS A 204 0.36 8.35 -2.20
N SER A 205 -0.78 8.31 -1.53
CA SER A 205 -1.95 7.54 -1.96
C SER A 205 -2.95 8.42 -2.73
N ARG A 206 -4.10 7.85 -3.08
CA ARG A 206 -5.21 8.57 -3.70
C ARG A 206 -6.51 8.00 -3.17
N SER A 207 -7.46 8.84 -2.77
CA SER A 207 -8.80 8.37 -2.41
C SER A 207 -9.42 7.57 -3.56
N SER A 208 -10.14 6.50 -3.24
CA SER A 208 -10.78 5.60 -4.21
C SER A 208 -12.19 5.28 -3.73
N LYS A 209 -13.23 5.30 -4.56
CA LYS A 209 -13.24 5.75 -5.97
C LYS A 209 -13.42 7.27 -6.09
N GLY A 210 -13.05 7.85 -7.23
CA GLY A 210 -13.34 9.24 -7.60
C GLY A 210 -12.43 10.29 -6.94
N GLY A 211 -11.24 9.90 -6.47
CA GLY A 211 -10.32 10.83 -5.81
C GLY A 211 -9.73 11.87 -6.77
N THR A 212 -9.76 13.14 -6.38
CA THR A 212 -9.11 14.23 -7.11
C THR A 212 -7.63 14.39 -6.71
N PRO A 213 -6.82 15.23 -7.39
CA PRO A 213 -5.45 15.54 -6.98
C PRO A 213 -5.29 16.00 -5.54
N ALA A 214 -6.33 16.60 -4.95
CA ALA A 214 -6.32 17.06 -3.57
C ALA A 214 -6.57 15.95 -2.54
N ASN A 215 -7.15 14.80 -2.94
CA ASN A 215 -7.60 13.78 -1.99
C ASN A 215 -6.58 12.66 -1.80
N PHE A 216 -5.75 12.73 -0.75
CA PHE A 216 -4.67 11.76 -0.55
C PHE A 216 -4.21 11.62 0.90
N ASN A 217 -3.73 10.43 1.27
CA ASN A 217 -2.86 10.26 2.43
C ASN A 217 -1.38 10.24 1.98
N GLU A 218 -0.49 10.90 2.71
CA GLU A 218 0.93 11.02 2.35
C GLU A 218 1.82 10.91 3.59
N ILE A 219 2.94 10.19 3.43
CA ILE A 219 4.12 10.31 4.28
C ILE A 219 5.29 10.66 3.36
N ARG A 220 5.86 11.85 3.54
CA ARG A 220 6.98 12.36 2.74
C ARG A 220 8.16 12.76 3.62
N MET A 221 9.35 12.37 3.19
CA MET A 221 10.63 12.76 3.76
C MET A 221 11.35 13.66 2.75
N GLU A 222 11.74 14.85 3.19
CA GLU A 222 12.59 15.79 2.45
C GLU A 222 13.99 15.77 3.08
N ASP A 223 14.99 15.40 2.28
CA ASP A 223 16.39 15.27 2.69
C ASP A 223 17.27 16.45 2.24
N LYS A 224 16.67 17.55 1.75
CA LYS A 224 17.39 18.77 1.40
C LYS A 224 18.02 19.38 2.64
N LYS A 225 19.36 19.38 2.68
CA LYS A 225 20.16 19.86 3.82
C LYS A 225 19.76 21.27 4.28
N GLY A 226 19.44 21.40 5.56
CA GLY A 226 19.01 22.65 6.21
C GLY A 226 17.53 23.00 5.98
N LEU A 227 16.80 22.16 5.27
CA LEU A 227 15.37 22.28 4.95
C LEU A 227 14.65 20.93 5.11
N GLU A 228 15.21 20.03 5.93
CA GLU A 228 14.69 18.68 6.12
C GLU A 228 13.28 18.72 6.71
N GLN A 229 12.40 17.84 6.22
CA GLN A 229 11.01 17.80 6.66
C GLN A 229 10.43 16.38 6.62
N LEU A 230 9.74 16.01 7.69
CA LEU A 230 8.76 14.93 7.67
C LEU A 230 7.35 15.53 7.55
N TYR A 231 6.65 15.17 6.48
CA TYR A 231 5.27 15.58 6.25
C TYR A 231 4.34 14.36 6.35
N ILE A 232 3.33 14.46 7.22
CA ILE A 232 2.28 13.44 7.38
C ILE A 232 0.95 14.12 7.10
N HIS A 233 0.27 13.65 6.05
CA HIS A 233 -1.07 14.12 5.67
C HIS A 233 -2.07 12.99 5.76
N ALA A 234 -3.13 13.21 6.53
CA ALA A 234 -4.30 12.35 6.56
C ALA A 234 -5.46 13.09 5.89
N GLU A 235 -6.05 12.48 4.86
CA GLU A 235 -7.16 13.08 4.11
C GLU A 235 -8.41 13.30 4.98
N ARG A 236 -8.59 12.45 6.00
CA ARG A 236 -9.78 12.47 6.85
C ARG A 236 -9.43 12.33 8.33
N ASN A 237 -9.36 11.10 8.82
CA ASN A 237 -9.06 10.81 10.22
C ASN A 237 -7.60 10.37 10.35
N GLN A 238 -6.96 10.78 11.45
CA GLN A 238 -5.68 10.25 11.89
C GLN A 238 -5.85 9.68 13.29
N ASP A 239 -5.81 8.34 13.39
CA ASP A 239 -5.88 7.63 14.66
C ASP A 239 -4.48 7.15 15.04
N ILE A 240 -4.06 7.40 16.28
CA ILE A 240 -2.77 6.98 16.84
C ILE A 240 -3.05 6.20 18.12
N VAL A 241 -2.61 4.94 18.16
CA VAL A 241 -2.75 4.04 19.31
C VAL A 241 -1.37 3.60 19.75
N VAL A 242 -1.04 3.82 21.02
CA VAL A 242 0.21 3.40 21.65
C VAL A 242 -0.14 2.59 22.88
N GLU A 243 0.28 1.33 22.92
CA GLU A 243 -0.15 0.36 23.94
C GLU A 243 0.50 0.56 25.31
N VAL A 244 1.62 1.27 25.37
CA VAL A 244 2.40 1.45 26.60
C VAL A 244 2.72 2.94 26.80
N ASP A 245 3.84 3.40 26.23
CA ASP A 245 4.36 4.75 26.47
C ASP A 245 4.54 5.52 25.15
N GLU A 246 4.04 6.75 25.10
CA GLU A 246 4.31 7.72 24.04
C GLU A 246 5.26 8.80 24.57
N SER A 247 6.27 9.17 23.76
CA SER A 247 7.19 10.26 24.08
C SER A 247 7.33 11.19 22.88
N HIS A 248 7.38 12.49 23.16
CA HIS A 248 7.42 13.53 22.14
C HIS A 248 8.39 14.63 22.55
N SER A 249 9.51 14.73 21.84
CA SER A 249 10.56 15.72 22.07
C SER A 249 10.69 16.67 20.88
N VAL A 250 10.51 17.96 21.11
CA VAL A 250 10.67 19.01 20.10
C VAL A 250 11.86 19.89 20.49
N GLY A 251 12.86 20.01 19.62
CA GLY A 251 14.08 20.77 19.89
C GLY A 251 13.92 22.29 19.82
N HIS A 252 12.86 22.77 19.16
CA HIS A 252 12.51 24.18 19.04
C HIS A 252 11.03 24.39 19.38
N ASP A 253 10.20 24.86 18.44
CA ASP A 253 8.82 25.22 18.69
C ASP A 253 7.82 24.16 18.23
N ARG A 254 6.69 24.05 18.97
CA ARG A 254 5.52 23.29 18.55
C ARG A 254 4.32 24.22 18.37
N ASN A 255 3.75 24.22 17.17
CA ASN A 255 2.47 24.87 16.89
C ASN A 255 1.38 23.81 16.66
N LYS A 256 0.25 23.92 17.37
CA LYS A 256 -0.91 23.04 17.25
C LYS A 256 -2.16 23.89 17.07
N SER A 257 -2.91 23.65 16.00
CA SER A 257 -4.19 24.30 15.73
C SER A 257 -5.27 23.25 15.52
N ILE A 258 -6.43 23.44 16.17
CA ILE A 258 -7.60 22.57 16.09
C ILE A 258 -8.74 23.44 15.59
N GLY A 259 -9.31 23.10 14.44
CA GLY A 259 -10.37 23.91 13.82
C GLY A 259 -11.74 23.82 14.51
N HIS A 260 -11.91 22.85 15.42
CA HIS A 260 -13.15 22.63 16.16
C HIS A 260 -12.84 22.32 17.64
N ASN A 261 -13.10 21.10 18.11
CA ASN A 261 -13.00 20.74 19.52
C ASN A 261 -11.78 19.86 19.82
N GLU A 262 -11.18 20.06 21.00
CA GLU A 262 -10.19 19.18 21.59
C GLU A 262 -10.70 18.64 22.94
N THR A 263 -10.61 17.32 23.11
CA THR A 263 -10.88 16.62 24.38
C THR A 263 -9.62 15.89 24.81
N VAL A 264 -9.21 16.08 26.07
CA VAL A 264 -8.05 15.40 26.66
C VAL A 264 -8.46 14.74 27.97
N THR A 265 -8.33 13.42 28.03
CA THR A 265 -8.62 12.61 29.22
C THR A 265 -7.33 11.95 29.70
N ILE A 266 -6.98 12.14 30.97
CA ILE A 266 -5.82 11.52 31.60
C ILE A 266 -6.33 10.66 32.75
N GLY A 267 -6.04 9.36 32.71
CA GLY A 267 -6.57 8.40 33.69
C GLY A 267 -5.95 8.50 35.10
N SER A 268 -4.85 9.24 35.24
CA SER A 268 -4.15 9.45 36.50
C SER A 268 -3.66 10.91 36.57
N ASN A 269 -2.36 11.15 36.70
CA ASN A 269 -1.80 12.48 36.95
C ASN A 269 -1.45 13.25 35.67
N ARG A 270 -1.68 14.57 35.68
CA ARG A 270 -1.20 15.51 34.66
C ARG A 270 -0.21 16.49 35.28
N LEU A 271 1.01 16.55 34.75
CA LEU A 271 2.00 17.58 35.07
C LEU A 271 2.29 18.43 33.83
N ARG A 272 2.28 19.75 34.00
CA ARG A 272 2.71 20.73 32.99
C ARG A 272 3.69 21.69 33.64
N VAL A 273 4.90 21.75 33.10
CA VAL A 273 5.96 22.65 33.56
C VAL A 273 6.33 23.57 32.41
N VAL A 274 6.24 24.88 32.64
CA VAL A 274 6.60 25.93 31.67
C VAL A 274 7.71 26.76 32.30
N ARG A 275 8.87 26.83 31.63
CA ARG A 275 10.06 27.51 32.20
C ARG A 275 9.90 29.03 32.31
N ASN A 276 9.19 29.62 31.35
CA ASN A 276 8.99 31.05 31.25
C ASN A 276 7.49 31.36 31.37
N ASN A 277 6.93 32.08 30.41
CA ASN A 277 5.56 32.56 30.46
C ASN A 277 4.56 31.49 30.06
N ASP A 278 3.46 31.44 30.80
CA ASP A 278 2.28 30.66 30.48
C ASP A 278 1.10 31.61 30.23
N THR A 279 0.40 31.47 29.11
CA THR A 279 -0.68 32.37 28.70
C THR A 279 -1.87 31.57 28.18
N VAL A 280 -3.04 31.87 28.73
CA VAL A 280 -4.32 31.25 28.34
C VAL A 280 -5.31 32.37 28.02
N ILE A 281 -5.94 32.30 26.85
CA ILE A 281 -6.96 33.25 26.42
C ILE A 281 -8.17 32.44 25.94
N VAL A 282 -9.36 32.77 26.46
CA VAL A 282 -10.61 32.03 26.19
C VAL A 282 -11.65 33.04 25.72
N GLY A 283 -12.27 32.80 24.55
CA GLY A 283 -13.30 33.69 24.00
C GLY A 283 -14.69 33.51 24.61
N GLY A 284 -14.95 32.31 25.14
CA GLY A 284 -16.18 31.94 25.83
C GLY A 284 -16.00 31.83 27.34
N ALA A 285 -16.78 30.95 27.96
CA ALA A 285 -16.66 30.67 29.39
C ALA A 285 -15.45 29.77 29.68
N LYS A 286 -14.80 30.02 30.81
CA LYS A 286 -13.80 29.12 31.41
C LYS A 286 -14.38 28.54 32.70
N SER A 287 -14.34 27.22 32.84
CA SER A 287 -14.82 26.49 34.02
C SER A 287 -13.76 25.50 34.47
N ASP A 288 -13.27 25.67 35.70
CA ASP A 288 -12.36 24.74 36.36
C ASP A 288 -13.08 24.16 37.59
N SER A 289 -12.98 22.84 37.80
CA SER A 289 -13.62 22.16 38.93
C SER A 289 -12.67 21.12 39.50
N ALA A 290 -12.39 21.23 40.80
CA ALA A 290 -11.58 20.28 41.55
C ALA A 290 -12.46 19.66 42.65
N ALA A 291 -12.44 18.34 42.76
CA ALA A 291 -13.26 17.62 43.75
C ALA A 291 -12.76 17.80 45.20
N THR A 292 -11.48 18.14 45.38
CA THR A 292 -10.86 18.30 46.70
C THR A 292 -10.25 19.70 46.83
N HIS A 293 -8.96 19.86 46.58
CA HIS A 293 -8.25 21.12 46.75
C HIS A 293 -7.95 21.78 45.41
N TYR A 294 -8.09 23.10 45.36
CA TYR A 294 -7.61 23.91 44.26
C TYR A 294 -6.69 25.00 44.78
N THR A 295 -5.39 24.80 44.61
CA THR A 295 -4.34 25.71 45.11
C THR A 295 -3.79 26.55 43.96
N ILE A 296 -3.69 27.86 44.18
CA ILE A 296 -3.06 28.82 43.27
C ILE A 296 -1.97 29.54 44.04
N GLU A 297 -0.72 29.40 43.61
CA GLU A 297 0.45 30.01 44.23
C GLU A 297 1.11 31.00 43.26
N ALA A 298 1.53 32.16 43.78
CA ALA A 298 2.30 33.14 43.05
C ALA A 298 3.38 33.72 43.97
N GLY A 299 4.62 33.82 43.48
CA GLY A 299 5.76 34.29 44.27
C GLY A 299 5.83 35.80 44.46
N GLU A 300 5.21 36.58 43.57
CA GLU A 300 5.29 38.05 43.57
C GLU A 300 3.93 38.72 43.75
N ASN A 301 2.99 38.41 42.85
CA ASN A 301 1.66 39.03 42.83
C ASN A 301 0.63 38.04 42.27
N LEU A 302 -0.52 37.93 42.94
CA LEU A 302 -1.70 37.24 42.43
C LEU A 302 -2.84 38.25 42.28
N ARG A 303 -3.36 38.41 41.05
CA ARG A 303 -4.33 39.45 40.71
C ARG A 303 -5.53 38.88 39.95
N LEU A 304 -6.72 39.25 40.38
CA LEU A 304 -8.00 38.91 39.76
C LEU A 304 -8.68 40.22 39.33
N VAL A 305 -8.95 40.38 38.03
CA VAL A 305 -9.48 41.63 37.46
C VAL A 305 -10.70 41.33 36.59
N CYS A 306 -11.82 42.00 36.90
CA CYS A 306 -13.07 41.91 36.14
C CYS A 306 -13.73 43.29 36.07
N GLY A 307 -13.60 43.99 34.94
CA GLY A 307 -14.00 45.39 34.83
C GLY A 307 -13.34 46.24 35.93
N ASP A 308 -14.16 46.95 36.70
CA ASP A 308 -13.72 47.80 37.81
C ASP A 308 -13.48 47.04 39.13
N SER A 309 -13.72 45.73 39.17
CA SER A 309 -13.43 44.89 40.33
C SER A 309 -12.02 44.31 40.26
N VAL A 310 -11.23 44.57 41.30
CA VAL A 310 -9.83 44.13 41.41
C VAL A 310 -9.57 43.54 42.79
N ILE A 311 -9.02 42.33 42.81
CA ILE A 311 -8.39 41.72 43.99
C ILE A 311 -6.90 41.56 43.68
N GLU A 312 -6.04 42.04 44.58
CA GLU A 312 -4.58 41.93 44.44
C GLU A 312 -3.96 41.47 45.75
N LEU A 313 -3.20 40.37 45.68
CA LEU A 313 -2.44 39.78 46.79
C LEU A 313 -0.95 39.91 46.49
N LYS A 314 -0.21 40.63 47.33
CA LYS A 314 1.22 40.89 47.12
C LYS A 314 2.09 40.01 48.02
N ALA A 315 3.32 39.72 47.57
CA ALA A 315 4.31 38.97 48.34
C ALA A 315 4.63 39.60 49.72
N GLY A 316 4.48 40.92 49.87
CA GLY A 316 4.64 41.64 51.14
C GLY A 316 3.52 41.41 52.16
N GLY A 317 2.45 40.70 51.79
CA GLY A 317 1.28 40.43 52.63
C GLY A 317 0.12 41.42 52.46
N ASP A 318 0.28 42.44 51.62
CA ASP A 318 -0.79 43.41 51.33
C ASP A 318 -1.92 42.74 50.54
N ILE A 319 -3.16 43.01 50.96
CA ILE A 319 -4.39 42.58 50.29
C ILE A 319 -5.17 43.83 49.89
N ASN A 320 -5.28 44.08 48.59
CA ASN A 320 -6.04 45.21 48.05
C ASN A 320 -7.33 44.74 47.39
N LEU A 321 -8.44 45.37 47.75
CA LEU A 321 -9.75 45.17 47.13
C LEU A 321 -10.27 46.51 46.61
N THR A 322 -10.62 46.58 45.33
CA THR A 322 -11.24 47.76 44.71
C THR A 322 -12.48 47.32 43.93
N CYS A 323 -13.60 47.99 44.15
CA CYS A 323 -14.90 47.64 43.57
C CYS A 323 -15.88 48.83 43.68
N GLY A 324 -16.98 48.79 42.91
CA GLY A 324 -18.05 49.79 43.03
C GLY A 324 -18.90 49.64 44.30
N SER A 325 -19.14 48.40 44.73
CA SER A 325 -19.83 48.06 45.98
C SER A 325 -19.38 46.67 46.43
N PHE A 326 -19.37 46.41 47.74
CA PHE A 326 -19.09 45.07 48.28
C PHE A 326 -20.14 44.67 49.31
N ASN A 327 -20.39 43.37 49.42
CA ASN A 327 -21.24 42.77 50.45
C ASN A 327 -20.48 41.58 51.07
N LEU A 328 -20.36 41.57 52.39
CA LEU A 328 -19.81 40.44 53.14
C LEU A 328 -20.91 39.88 54.05
N PHE A 329 -21.37 38.67 53.73
CA PHE A 329 -22.43 37.98 54.46
C PHE A 329 -21.92 36.67 55.05
N SER A 330 -22.25 36.40 56.30
CA SER A 330 -21.91 35.17 57.02
C SER A 330 -23.15 34.61 57.69
N THR A 331 -23.38 33.31 57.55
CA THR A 331 -24.43 32.59 58.28
C THR A 331 -24.05 32.25 59.73
N GLY A 332 -22.76 32.35 60.06
CA GLY A 332 -22.21 32.20 61.40
C GLY A 332 -21.59 33.50 61.93
N SER A 333 -20.78 33.40 62.99
CA SER A 333 -20.05 34.56 63.55
C SER A 333 -18.87 34.99 62.67
N SER A 334 -18.62 36.30 62.60
CA SER A 334 -17.50 36.89 61.84
C SER A 334 -16.59 37.71 62.76
N LYS A 335 -15.29 37.75 62.44
CA LYS A 335 -14.27 38.48 63.20
C LYS A 335 -13.37 39.25 62.24
N ILE A 336 -13.09 40.52 62.56
CA ILE A 336 -12.06 41.33 61.91
C ILE A 336 -11.08 41.73 63.02
N GLN A 337 -9.81 41.35 62.88
CA GLN A 337 -8.79 41.59 63.89
C GLN A 337 -7.51 42.10 63.23
N THR A 338 -6.99 43.20 63.76
CA THR A 338 -5.70 43.79 63.38
C THR A 338 -4.81 43.85 64.62
N LYS A 339 -3.49 43.65 64.44
CA LYS A 339 -2.52 43.97 65.51
C LYS A 339 -2.34 45.49 65.65
N GLY A 340 -2.43 46.21 64.53
CA GLY A 340 -2.41 47.68 64.48
C GLY A 340 -3.81 48.29 64.47
N LYS A 341 -3.90 49.54 64.01
CA LYS A 341 -5.14 50.31 63.89
C LYS A 341 -6.06 49.72 62.81
N LEU A 342 -7.37 49.75 63.08
CA LEU A 342 -8.42 49.48 62.09
C LEU A 342 -9.11 50.79 61.73
N ASP A 343 -8.99 51.20 60.48
CA ASP A 343 -9.56 52.45 59.99
C ASP A 343 -10.76 52.18 59.07
N ILE A 344 -11.86 52.90 59.34
CA ILE A 344 -13.10 52.82 58.56
C ILE A 344 -13.41 54.24 58.06
N ASN A 345 -13.43 54.41 56.74
CA ASN A 345 -13.67 55.68 56.05
C ASN A 345 -12.62 56.79 56.31
N LEU A 346 -11.33 56.44 56.40
CA LEU A 346 -10.26 57.41 56.69
C LEU A 346 -9.91 58.37 55.53
N GLY A 347 -10.48 58.16 54.34
CA GLY A 347 -10.51 59.16 53.27
C GLY A 347 -9.14 59.71 52.81
N SER A 348 -8.36 58.90 52.08
CA SER A 348 -7.24 59.38 51.24
C SER A 348 -6.60 58.30 50.36
N ASP A 349 -6.73 57.02 50.71
CA ASP A 349 -6.03 55.94 50.01
C ASP A 349 -6.76 55.55 48.72
N LYS A 350 -6.02 55.63 47.61
CA LYS A 350 -6.49 55.11 46.32
C LYS A 350 -6.32 53.60 46.30
N GLY A 351 -7.40 52.89 46.00
CA GLY A 351 -7.37 51.44 45.79
C GLY A 351 -6.51 51.01 44.59
N THR A 352 -6.33 49.70 44.42
CA THR A 352 -5.60 49.14 43.27
C THR A 352 -6.41 49.34 41.97
N SER A 353 -5.75 49.80 40.90
CA SER A 353 -6.41 50.10 39.61
C SER A 353 -6.45 48.86 38.71
N PRO A 354 -7.50 48.61 37.90
CA PRO A 354 -7.51 47.54 36.91
C PRO A 354 -6.48 47.74 35.77
N GLY A 355 -6.08 48.99 35.50
CA GLY A 355 -5.25 49.31 34.35
C GLY A 355 -5.95 48.93 33.05
N ALA A 356 -5.25 48.24 32.14
CA ALA A 356 -5.82 47.75 30.88
C ALA A 356 -6.45 46.33 30.98
N GLN A 357 -6.45 45.71 32.16
CA GLN A 357 -6.91 44.33 32.37
C GLN A 357 -8.42 44.28 32.68
N GLY A 358 -9.03 43.10 32.50
CA GLY A 358 -10.45 42.88 32.83
C GLY A 358 -11.47 43.53 31.90
N VAL A 359 -11.03 44.17 30.81
CA VAL A 359 -11.92 44.77 29.80
C VAL A 359 -12.35 43.72 28.78
N GLN A 360 -13.65 43.41 28.74
CA GLN A 360 -14.20 42.31 27.93
C GLN A 360 -13.84 42.41 26.44
N ASN A 361 -14.03 43.60 25.83
CA ASN A 361 -13.79 43.78 24.39
C ASN A 361 -12.30 43.64 24.03
N THR A 362 -11.40 44.07 24.91
CA THR A 362 -9.96 43.88 24.75
C THR A 362 -9.59 42.39 24.75
N ILE A 363 -10.17 41.61 25.67
CA ILE A 363 -9.96 40.16 25.74
C ILE A 363 -10.51 39.46 24.49
N LYS A 364 -11.74 39.79 24.07
CA LYS A 364 -12.35 39.24 22.85
C LYS A 364 -11.50 39.53 21.61
N SER A 365 -11.04 40.77 21.45
CA SER A 365 -10.17 41.16 20.33
C SER A 365 -8.85 40.39 20.36
N ALA A 366 -8.27 40.15 21.54
CA ALA A 366 -7.07 39.34 21.68
C ALA A 366 -7.31 37.88 21.24
N VAL A 367 -8.46 37.29 21.56
CA VAL A 367 -8.86 35.95 21.10
C VAL A 367 -9.05 35.92 19.59
N GLU A 368 -9.87 36.82 19.05
CA GLU A 368 -10.16 36.91 17.62
C GLU A 368 -8.89 37.09 16.78
N SER A 369 -7.89 37.82 17.29
CA SER A 369 -6.58 37.97 16.63
C SER A 369 -5.80 36.65 16.47
N LYS A 370 -6.11 35.62 17.27
CA LYS A 370 -5.52 34.27 17.15
C LYS A 370 -6.25 33.39 16.15
N PHE A 371 -7.43 33.80 15.69
CA PHE A 371 -8.24 33.12 14.68
C PHE A 371 -8.58 34.08 13.54
N PRO A 372 -7.59 34.61 12.81
CA PRO A 372 -7.86 35.50 11.68
C PRO A 372 -8.76 34.76 10.69
N GLY A 373 -9.94 35.33 10.40
CA GLY A 373 -10.87 34.75 9.44
C GLY A 373 -10.16 34.52 8.11
N LYS A 374 -10.38 33.35 7.49
CA LYS A 374 -10.04 33.17 6.08
C LYS A 374 -10.79 34.24 5.28
N PRO A 375 -10.14 35.03 4.42
CA PRO A 375 -10.85 35.71 3.36
C PRO A 375 -11.47 34.61 2.48
N GLY A 376 -12.80 34.48 2.49
CA GLY A 376 -13.55 33.60 1.60
C GLY A 376 -13.53 32.11 1.96
N ALA A 377 -14.41 31.71 2.87
CA ALA A 377 -15.05 30.39 2.84
C ALA A 377 -16.46 30.56 3.40
N GLY A 378 -17.32 31.18 2.59
CA GLY A 378 -18.74 31.20 2.83
C GLY A 378 -19.31 29.82 2.48
N GLN A 379 -20.09 29.29 3.43
CA GLN A 379 -21.06 28.18 3.33
C GLN A 379 -20.56 26.80 2.87
#